data_AF-A0A0Q5XGF1-F1
#
_entry.id   AF-A0A0Q5XGF1-F1
#
_cell.length_a   1.000
_cell.length_b   1.000
_cell.length_c   1.000
_cell.angle_alpha   90.00
_cell.angle_beta   90.00
_cell.angle_gamma   90.00
#
_symmetry.space_group_name_H-M   'P 1'
#
loop_
_entity.id
_entity.type
_entity.pdbx_description
1 polymer ?
#
loop_
_entity_poly.entity_id
_entity_poly.type
_entity_poly.pdbx_seq_one_letter_code
_entity_poly.pdbx_strand_id
1 'polypeptide(L)'
;MPVKRWTSEMDESLGRLWANNATDDEIAEAMGKPASAVKARVSRLRLGSRDRAVSGVPTADGKVCWTPSDDKELLRLRRQGLSARWIGVEMGRTPGSVRSRLLKIDYQRPSTAPRDHTSRRCMRCTAVFRSEGIGNRLCYMCTGYAEQARSQYD
;
A
#
# COMPACT_ATOMS: atom_id res chain seq x y z
N MET A 1 6.82 -38.36 -16.88
CA MET A 1 6.13 -37.28 -17.64
C MET A 1 7.07 -36.08 -17.71
N PRO A 2 7.46 -35.59 -18.90
CA PRO A 2 8.33 -34.43 -19.02
C PRO A 2 7.63 -33.17 -18.48
N VAL A 3 8.26 -32.48 -17.53
CA VAL A 3 7.73 -31.25 -16.94
C VAL A 3 7.85 -30.15 -17.99
N LYS A 4 6.74 -29.74 -18.62
CA LYS A 4 6.72 -28.57 -19.55
C LYS A 4 7.46 -27.40 -18.87
N ARG A 5 8.41 -26.76 -19.55
CA ARG A 5 9.04 -25.54 -19.02
C ARG A 5 7.99 -24.42 -18.94
N TRP A 6 8.19 -23.50 -18.01
CA TRP A 6 7.42 -22.26 -17.94
C TRP A 6 7.78 -21.38 -19.12
N THR A 7 6.77 -20.89 -19.84
CA THR A 7 6.92 -19.91 -20.94
C THR A 7 6.40 -18.54 -20.51
N SER A 8 6.69 -17.50 -21.27
CA SER A 8 6.15 -16.16 -21.06
C SER A 8 4.63 -16.14 -21.13
N GLU A 9 4.01 -16.87 -22.07
CA GLU A 9 2.54 -16.92 -22.16
C GLU A 9 1.91 -17.61 -20.95
N MET A 10 2.61 -18.59 -20.36
CA MET A 10 2.20 -19.21 -19.11
C MET A 10 2.30 -18.23 -17.94
N ASP A 11 3.36 -17.43 -17.86
CA ASP A 11 3.50 -16.42 -16.80
C ASP A 11 2.41 -15.35 -16.88
N GLU A 12 2.06 -14.90 -18.10
CA GLU A 12 0.95 -13.97 -18.31
C GLU A 12 -0.40 -14.58 -17.89
N SER A 13 -0.64 -15.84 -18.27
CA SER A 13 -1.87 -16.54 -17.90
C SER A 13 -1.96 -16.77 -16.39
N LEU A 14 -0.83 -17.11 -15.76
CA LEU A 14 -0.71 -17.19 -14.31
C LEU A 14 -1.01 -15.85 -13.64
N GLY A 15 -0.45 -14.75 -14.16
CA GLY A 15 -0.70 -13.40 -13.65
C GLY A 15 -2.17 -12.99 -13.74
N ARG A 16 -2.84 -13.29 -14.87
CA ARG A 16 -4.27 -13.04 -15.08
C ARG A 16 -5.14 -13.82 -14.09
N LEU A 17 -4.91 -15.13 -13.96
CA LEU A 17 -5.68 -15.97 -13.05
C LEU A 17 -5.43 -15.58 -11.57
N TRP A 18 -4.18 -15.23 -11.25
CA TRP A 18 -3.81 -14.74 -9.92
C TRP A 18 -4.50 -13.42 -9.57
N ALA A 19 -4.57 -12.48 -10.51
CA ALA A 19 -5.29 -11.21 -10.35
C ALA A 19 -6.80 -11.42 -10.16
N ASN A 20 -7.36 -12.49 -10.74
CA ASN A 20 -8.75 -12.91 -10.54
C ASN A 20 -8.96 -13.76 -9.27
N ASN A 21 -7.96 -13.85 -8.39
CA ASN A 21 -8.00 -14.58 -7.12
C ASN A 21 -8.21 -16.10 -7.23
N ALA A 22 -7.94 -16.70 -8.39
CA ALA A 22 -8.01 -18.14 -8.57
C ALA A 22 -7.03 -18.85 -7.62
N THR A 23 -7.45 -19.97 -7.04
CA THR A 23 -6.65 -20.80 -6.11
C THR A 23 -5.48 -21.48 -6.81
N ASP A 24 -4.53 -22.04 -6.05
CA ASP A 24 -3.38 -22.73 -6.65
C ASP A 24 -3.82 -23.96 -7.45
N ASP A 25 -4.89 -24.62 -7.00
CA ASP A 25 -5.44 -25.83 -7.63
C ASP A 25 -6.22 -25.50 -8.91
N GLU A 26 -7.04 -24.44 -8.92
CA GLU A 26 -7.73 -23.99 -10.13
C GLU A 26 -6.74 -23.53 -11.22
N ILE A 27 -5.69 -22.82 -10.82
CA ILE A 27 -4.62 -22.41 -11.74
C ILE A 27 -3.84 -23.63 -12.23
N ALA A 28 -3.55 -24.58 -11.35
CA ALA A 28 -2.89 -25.82 -11.69
C ALA A 28 -3.69 -26.62 -12.73
N GLU A 29 -4.99 -26.77 -12.52
CA GLU A 29 -5.90 -27.44 -13.45
C GLU A 29 -5.95 -26.71 -14.80
N ALA A 30 -6.18 -25.39 -14.79
CA ALA A 30 -6.25 -24.58 -16.00
C ALA A 30 -4.96 -24.62 -16.84
N MET A 31 -3.80 -24.78 -16.19
CA MET A 31 -2.49 -24.77 -16.84
C MET A 31 -1.90 -26.17 -17.08
N GLY A 32 -2.56 -27.23 -16.61
CA GLY A 32 -2.02 -28.60 -16.61
C GLY A 32 -0.69 -28.70 -15.85
N LYS A 33 -0.58 -28.02 -14.71
CA LYS A 33 0.62 -27.95 -13.86
C LYS A 33 0.31 -28.47 -12.47
N PRO A 34 1.29 -29.02 -11.74
CA PRO A 34 1.09 -29.30 -10.32
C PRO A 34 1.00 -27.99 -9.53
N ALA A 35 0.10 -27.92 -8.54
CA ALA A 35 -0.10 -26.76 -7.68
C ALA A 35 1.19 -26.30 -6.97
N SER A 36 2.08 -27.24 -6.63
CA SER A 36 3.41 -26.94 -6.08
C SER A 36 4.28 -26.13 -7.04
N ALA A 37 4.20 -26.38 -8.35
CA ALA A 37 4.92 -25.61 -9.36
C ALA A 37 4.31 -24.22 -9.57
N VAL A 38 2.98 -24.10 -9.49
CA VAL A 38 2.27 -22.81 -9.52
C VAL A 38 2.72 -21.93 -8.35
N LYS A 39 2.66 -22.44 -7.13
CA LYS A 39 3.11 -21.74 -5.91
C LYS A 39 4.57 -21.28 -6.04
N ALA A 40 5.44 -22.16 -6.51
CA ALA A 40 6.85 -21.85 -6.70
C ALA A 40 7.09 -20.82 -7.83
N ARG A 41 6.22 -20.74 -8.84
CA ARG A 41 6.31 -19.75 -9.92
C ARG A 41 5.79 -18.40 -9.49
N VAL A 42 4.65 -18.35 -8.80
CA VAL A 42 4.08 -17.13 -8.20
C VAL A 42 5.10 -16.41 -7.33
N SER A 43 5.81 -17.16 -6.47
CA SER A 43 6.85 -16.61 -5.62
C SER A 43 8.01 -16.00 -6.44
N ARG A 44 8.44 -16.68 -7.52
CA ARG A 44 9.49 -16.16 -8.42
C ARG A 44 9.06 -14.94 -9.22
N LEU A 45 7.81 -14.90 -9.65
CA LEU A 45 7.21 -13.75 -10.33
C LEU A 45 6.80 -12.63 -9.37
N ARG A 46 6.95 -12.85 -8.05
CA ARG A 46 6.64 -11.88 -6.99
C ARG A 46 5.23 -11.30 -7.10
N LEU A 47 4.24 -12.12 -7.44
CA LEU A 47 2.84 -11.70 -7.63
C LEU A 47 2.12 -11.30 -6.32
N GLY A 48 2.84 -11.16 -5.21
CA GLY A 48 2.30 -10.75 -3.91
C GLY A 48 1.53 -11.84 -3.17
N SER A 49 0.91 -11.46 -2.04
CA SER A 49 -0.12 -12.31 -1.42
C SER A 49 -1.42 -12.16 -2.18
N ARG A 50 -2.15 -13.26 -2.37
CA ARG A 50 -3.54 -13.18 -2.83
C ARG A 50 -4.34 -12.39 -1.81
N ASP A 51 -5.11 -11.42 -2.29
CA ASP A 51 -6.24 -10.91 -1.52
C ASP A 51 -7.35 -11.99 -1.50
N ARG A 52 -7.14 -13.09 -0.76
CA ARG A 52 -8.20 -14.05 -0.40
C ARG A 52 -9.20 -13.45 0.61
N ALA A 53 -9.06 -12.16 0.92
CA ALA A 53 -10.01 -11.41 1.71
C ALA A 53 -11.37 -11.43 1.01
N VAL A 54 -12.30 -12.21 1.55
CA VAL A 54 -13.72 -12.13 1.19
C VAL A 54 -14.39 -11.20 2.21
N SER A 55 -15.23 -10.29 1.74
CA SER A 55 -15.95 -9.39 2.64
C SER A 55 -16.78 -10.18 3.65
N GLY A 56 -16.74 -9.77 4.91
CA GLY A 56 -17.52 -10.40 5.98
C GLY A 56 -16.96 -11.72 6.48
N VAL A 57 -15.98 -12.32 5.78
CA VAL A 57 -15.36 -13.58 6.19
C VAL A 57 -14.16 -13.31 7.10
N PRO A 58 -14.14 -13.88 8.33
CA PRO A 58 -12.98 -13.80 9.21
C PRO A 58 -11.77 -14.55 8.62
N THR A 59 -10.57 -13.98 8.74
CA THR A 59 -9.32 -14.71 8.49
C THR A 59 -9.07 -15.76 9.58
N ALA A 60 -8.04 -16.60 9.39
CA ALA A 60 -7.60 -17.56 10.41
C ALA A 60 -7.31 -16.90 11.78
N ASP A 61 -6.93 -15.61 11.79
CA ASP A 61 -6.70 -14.82 13.01
C ASP A 61 -7.99 -14.17 13.57
N GLY A 62 -9.16 -14.53 13.05
CA GLY A 62 -10.46 -14.00 13.46
C GLY A 62 -10.76 -12.57 12.97
N LYS A 63 -9.90 -11.98 12.12
CA LYS A 63 -10.07 -10.61 11.63
C LYS A 63 -10.88 -10.59 10.35
N VAL A 64 -11.96 -9.80 10.32
CA VAL A 64 -12.74 -9.64 9.09
C VAL A 64 -12.03 -8.63 8.17
N CYS A 65 -11.59 -9.08 7.00
CA CYS A 65 -10.89 -8.23 6.05
C CYS A 65 -11.81 -7.19 5.40
N TRP A 66 -11.23 -6.06 5.01
CA TRP A 66 -11.86 -5.06 4.15
C TRP A 66 -11.31 -5.21 2.74
N THR A 67 -12.19 -5.38 1.77
CA THR A 67 -11.83 -5.53 0.35
C THR A 67 -11.92 -4.19 -0.39
N PRO A 68 -11.30 -4.07 -1.57
CA PRO A 68 -11.50 -2.89 -2.42
C PRO A 68 -12.97 -2.66 -2.82
N SER A 69 -13.78 -3.73 -2.92
CA SER A 69 -15.22 -3.62 -3.15
C SER A 69 -15.94 -3.03 -1.94
N ASP A 70 -15.57 -3.46 -0.74
CA ASP A 70 -16.12 -2.89 0.50
C ASP A 70 -15.79 -1.41 0.64
N ASP A 71 -14.59 -0.98 0.25
CA ASP A 71 -14.22 0.43 0.30
C ASP A 71 -15.06 1.28 -0.65
N LYS A 72 -15.34 0.77 -1.86
CA LYS A 72 -16.22 1.45 -2.83
C LYS A 72 -17.63 1.60 -2.29
N GLU A 73 -18.15 0.54 -1.68
CA GLU A 73 -19.50 0.54 -1.12
C GLU A 73 -19.58 1.43 0.13
N LEU A 74 -18.60 1.35 1.01
CA LEU A 74 -18.44 2.22 2.18
C LEU A 74 -18.41 3.71 1.79
N LEU A 75 -17.65 4.06 0.74
CA LEU A 75 -17.59 5.43 0.21
C LEU A 75 -18.89 5.85 -0.48
N ARG A 76 -19.61 4.92 -1.13
CA ARG A 76 -20.94 5.18 -1.72
C ARG A 76 -21.94 5.54 -0.62
N LEU A 77 -22.06 4.71 0.41
CA LEU A 77 -22.96 4.93 1.54
C LEU A 77 -22.60 6.20 2.33
N ARG A 78 -21.30 6.47 2.50
CA ARG A 78 -20.84 7.71 3.15
C ARG A 78 -21.23 8.96 2.36
N ARG A 79 -21.14 8.93 1.02
CA ARG A 79 -21.57 10.04 0.15
C ARG A 79 -23.07 10.29 0.19
N GLN A 80 -23.87 9.26 0.48
CA GLN A 80 -25.31 9.39 0.73
C GLN A 80 -25.64 9.98 2.10
N GLY A 81 -24.63 10.33 2.91
CA GLY A 81 -24.82 10.95 4.22
C GLY A 81 -25.10 9.97 5.35
N LEU A 82 -25.01 8.65 5.11
CA LEU A 82 -25.24 7.67 6.17
C LEU A 82 -24.15 7.79 7.26
N SER A 83 -24.60 7.63 8.51
CA SER A 83 -23.70 7.57 9.66
C SER A 83 -23.01 6.20 9.71
N ALA A 84 -21.82 6.15 10.32
CA ALA A 84 -21.07 4.89 10.46
C ALA A 84 -21.88 3.78 11.17
N ARG A 85 -22.88 4.14 11.98
CA ARG A 85 -23.81 3.19 12.60
C ARG A 85 -24.69 2.52 11.56
N TRP A 86 -25.33 3.30 10.69
CA TRP A 86 -26.21 2.77 9.64
C TRP A 86 -25.44 2.00 8.58
N ILE A 87 -24.25 2.50 8.19
CA ILE A 87 -23.36 1.77 7.28
C ILE A 87 -22.95 0.42 7.88
N GLY A 88 -22.69 0.36 9.19
CA GLY A 88 -22.40 -0.89 9.88
C GLY A 88 -23.54 -1.91 9.77
N VAL A 89 -24.78 -1.47 9.99
CA VAL A 89 -25.96 -2.33 9.83
C VAL A 89 -26.08 -2.83 8.39
N GLU A 90 -25.97 -1.93 7.41
CA GLU A 90 -26.08 -2.24 5.98
C GLU A 90 -25.02 -3.27 5.52
N MET A 91 -23.78 -3.11 5.98
CA MET A 91 -22.66 -3.96 5.57
C MET A 91 -22.42 -5.18 6.48
N GLY A 92 -23.24 -5.38 7.53
CA GLY A 92 -23.03 -6.44 8.52
C GLY A 92 -21.73 -6.28 9.33
N ARG A 93 -21.33 -5.03 9.61
CA ARG A 93 -20.09 -4.67 10.32
C ARG A 93 -20.38 -3.85 11.58
N THR A 94 -19.45 -3.87 12.53
CA THR A 94 -19.57 -2.99 13.70
C THR A 94 -19.33 -1.52 13.33
N PRO A 95 -20.01 -0.55 13.97
CA PRO A 95 -19.79 0.88 13.73
C PRO A 95 -18.35 1.33 14.02
N GLY A 96 -17.65 0.64 14.92
CA GLY A 96 -16.22 0.85 15.20
C GLY A 96 -15.33 0.48 14.01
N SER A 97 -15.54 -0.71 13.43
CA SER A 97 -14.79 -1.18 12.25
C SER A 97 -14.94 -0.23 11.06
N VAL A 98 -16.17 0.24 10.82
CA VAL A 98 -16.51 1.22 9.77
C VAL A 98 -15.75 2.54 9.98
N ARG A 99 -15.78 3.11 11.19
CA ARG A 99 -15.05 4.35 11.51
C ARG A 99 -13.55 4.21 11.29
N SER A 100 -12.96 3.13 11.80
CA SER A 100 -11.53 2.86 11.63
C SER A 100 -11.15 2.69 10.16
N ARG A 101 -12.02 2.09 9.33
CA ARG A 101 -11.76 1.96 7.90
C ARG A 101 -11.85 3.30 7.17
N LEU A 102 -12.89 4.10 7.43
CA LEU A 102 -13.03 5.44 6.84
C LEU A 102 -11.80 6.32 7.10
N LEU A 103 -11.30 6.33 8.35
CA LEU A 103 -10.08 7.08 8.69
C LEU A 103 -8.86 6.63 7.88
N LYS A 104 -8.72 5.33 7.61
CA LYS A 104 -7.61 4.81 6.79
C LYS A 104 -7.75 5.20 5.32
N ILE A 105 -8.96 5.13 4.78
CA ILE A 105 -9.24 5.57 3.40
C ILE A 105 -8.95 7.06 3.25
N ASP A 106 -9.38 7.88 4.20
CA ASP A 106 -9.12 9.33 4.20
C ASP A 106 -7.63 9.65 4.36
N TYR A 107 -6.92 8.94 5.25
CA TYR A 107 -5.47 9.10 5.43
C TYR A 107 -4.67 8.72 4.18
N GLN A 108 -5.16 7.76 3.39
CA GLN A 108 -4.53 7.35 2.13
C GLN A 108 -4.80 8.30 0.96
N ARG A 109 -5.67 9.31 1.12
CA ARG A 109 -5.79 10.36 0.10
C ARG A 109 -4.49 11.15 0.06
N PRO A 110 -3.72 11.12 -1.04
CA PRO A 110 -2.55 11.98 -1.16
C PRO A 110 -3.03 13.43 -1.03
N SER A 111 -2.37 14.23 -0.21
CA SER A 111 -2.60 15.67 -0.21
C SER A 111 -2.37 16.15 -1.64
N THR A 112 -3.38 16.72 -2.28
CA THR A 112 -3.26 17.29 -3.63
C THR A 112 -2.30 18.49 -3.65
N ALA A 113 -1.95 19.02 -2.47
CA ALA A 113 -0.91 20.00 -2.31
C ALA A 113 0.49 19.37 -2.54
N PRO A 114 1.30 19.92 -3.44
CA PRO A 114 2.68 19.49 -3.59
C PRO A 114 3.45 19.74 -2.29
N ARG A 115 4.20 18.73 -1.82
CA ARG A 115 5.11 18.90 -0.68
C ARG A 115 6.30 19.71 -1.15
N ASP A 116 6.42 20.95 -0.66
CA ASP A 116 7.63 21.75 -0.88
C ASP A 116 8.78 21.18 -0.03
N HIS A 117 9.59 20.32 -0.65
CA HIS A 117 10.78 19.73 -0.03
C HIS A 117 11.99 20.69 0.04
N THR A 118 11.86 21.86 -0.57
CA THR A 118 12.91 22.88 -0.64
C THR A 118 12.87 23.81 0.56
N SER A 119 11.69 24.12 1.10
CA SER A 119 11.55 24.95 2.30
C SER A 119 11.79 24.16 3.59
N ARG A 120 12.84 24.53 4.35
CA ARG A 120 13.30 23.81 5.55
C ARG A 120 13.59 24.77 6.68
N ARG A 121 13.57 24.28 7.93
CA ARG A 121 14.08 25.03 9.10
C ARG A 121 15.55 24.70 9.35
N CYS A 122 16.36 25.74 9.53
CA CYS A 122 17.77 25.63 9.90
C CYS A 122 17.91 24.95 11.27
N MET A 123 18.79 23.95 11.39
CA MET A 123 18.99 23.24 12.67
C MET A 123 19.76 24.06 13.72
N ARG A 124 20.35 25.20 13.33
CA ARG A 124 21.10 26.07 14.24
C ARG A 124 20.30 27.28 14.70
N CYS A 125 19.65 27.98 13.78
CA CYS A 125 18.93 29.23 14.08
C CYS A 125 17.42 29.16 13.87
N THR A 126 16.87 28.00 13.46
CA THR A 126 15.44 27.76 13.17
C THR A 126 14.83 28.55 12.01
N ALA A 127 15.58 29.47 11.40
CA ALA A 127 15.14 30.23 10.23
C ALA A 127 14.70 29.31 9.09
N VAL A 128 13.63 29.71 8.39
CA VAL A 128 13.16 29.02 7.19
C VAL A 128 14.07 29.41 6.03
N PHE A 129 14.61 28.42 5.32
CA PHE A 129 15.50 28.61 4.18
C PHE A 129 15.21 27.58 3.09
N ARG A 130 15.61 27.88 1.85
CA ARG A 130 15.51 26.97 0.72
C ARG A 130 16.76 26.11 0.59
N SER A 131 16.57 24.81 0.38
CA SER A 131 17.64 23.81 0.25
C SER A 131 17.36 22.92 -0.95
N GLU A 132 18.30 22.88 -1.91
CA GLU A 132 18.17 22.13 -3.16
C GLU A 132 18.45 20.62 -2.97
N GLY A 133 19.07 20.22 -1.86
CA GLY A 133 19.45 18.84 -1.57
C GLY A 133 18.98 18.34 -0.21
N ILE A 134 18.79 17.02 -0.08
CA ILE A 134 18.32 16.39 1.17
C ILE A 134 19.29 16.60 2.34
N GLY A 135 20.58 16.75 2.07
CA GLY A 135 21.65 16.82 3.05
C GLY A 135 21.90 18.20 3.68
N ASN A 136 21.47 19.31 3.05
CA ASN A 136 21.72 20.63 3.62
C ASN A 136 20.61 21.02 4.61
N ARG A 137 21.01 21.13 5.89
CA ARG A 137 20.15 21.37 7.05
C ARG A 137 20.49 22.67 7.80
N LEU A 138 21.45 23.44 7.31
CA LEU A 138 21.81 24.76 7.83
C LEU A 138 21.49 25.82 6.77
N CYS A 139 20.97 26.98 7.20
CA CYS A 139 20.82 28.11 6.30
C CYS A 139 22.20 28.64 5.88
N TYR A 140 22.26 29.37 4.77
CA TYR A 140 23.51 29.92 4.21
C TYR A 140 24.36 30.66 5.25
N MET A 141 23.74 31.41 6.16
CA MET A 141 24.43 32.07 7.27
C MET A 141 25.09 31.06 8.23
N CYS A 142 24.34 30.05 8.66
CA CYS A 142 24.83 29.05 9.61
C CYS A 142 25.84 28.08 9.00
N THR A 143 25.77 27.81 7.70
CA THR A 143 26.76 27.02 6.96
C THR A 143 28.10 27.74 6.94
N GLY A 144 28.12 29.04 6.57
CA GLY A 144 29.35 29.84 6.57
C GLY A 144 30.03 29.91 7.95
N TYR A 145 29.25 30.06 9.03
CA TYR A 145 29.80 29.99 10.39
C TYR A 145 30.40 28.61 10.72
N ALA A 146 29.83 27.51 10.22
CA ALA A 146 30.35 26.17 10.48
C ALA A 146 31.63 25.89 9.69
N GLU A 147 31.78 26.47 8.51
CA GLU A 147 32.98 26.39 7.67
C GLU A 147 34.14 27.19 8.26
N GLN A 148 33.88 28.45 8.67
CA GLN A 148 34.87 29.30 9.33
C GLN A 148 35.38 28.70 10.64
N ALA A 149 34.49 28.11 11.44
CA ALA A 149 34.87 27.45 12.68
C ALA A 149 35.82 26.26 12.45
N ARG A 150 35.68 25.52 11.35
CA ARG A 150 36.59 24.41 11.01
C ARG A 150 37.98 24.90 10.61
N SER A 151 38.03 25.97 9.81
CA SER A 151 39.29 26.57 9.35
C SER A 151 40.12 27.23 10.46
N GLN A 152 39.57 27.47 11.65
CA GLN A 152 40.32 28.05 12.79
C GLN A 152 41.08 27.00 13.60
N TYR A 153 40.88 25.71 13.33
CA TYR A 153 41.52 24.60 14.04
C TYR A 153 42.35 23.69 13.12
N ASP A 154 42.53 24.08 11.84
CA ASP A 154 43.51 23.52 10.90
C ASP A 154 44.74 24.45 10.82
#